data_AF-A0A2G5UHX9-F1
#
_entry.id   AF-A0A2G5UHX9-F1
#
_cell.length_a   1.000
_cell.length_b   1.000
_cell.length_c   1.000
_cell.angle_alpha   90.00
_cell.angle_beta   90.00
_cell.angle_gamma   90.00
#
_symmetry.space_group_name_H-M   'P 1'
#
loop_
_entity.id
_entity.type
_entity.pdbx_description
1 polymer ?
#
loop_
_entity_poly.entity_id
_entity_poly.type
_entity_poly.pdbx_seq_one_letter_code
_entity_poly.pdbx_strand_id
1 'polypeptide(L)'
;MDDVSNALAMSQSVMEKMKKLEISKNYDVQKFETLLRLPARDVNAFMEKEGKKTEDEKMTDTDKRVKNIREERKDRAARTLQKYFRKIRVDGEKEVIRSRITKISAKKRVQLLEQIRQKMGEQQPIRRFGAYQVITAVELHKGKQKFQNEWLAKMAVDLKFHDKNLSRPNSPTHFLASSIPALIRQKAEMKHAEKMQEIDNSVMDIYCGYQKDNLH
;
A
#
# COMPACT_ATOMS: atom_id res chain seq x y z
N MET A 1 6.59 -1.56 33.75
CA MET A 1 6.26 -1.18 32.35
C MET A 1 4.84 -0.62 32.27
N ASP A 2 3.90 -1.14 33.06
CA ASP A 2 2.48 -0.75 32.99
C ASP A 2 2.17 0.65 33.53
N ASP A 3 2.87 1.12 34.56
CA ASP A 3 2.60 2.44 35.15
C ASP A 3 2.93 3.61 34.20
N VAL A 4 4.01 3.48 33.42
CA VAL A 4 4.41 4.48 32.42
C VAL A 4 3.44 4.50 31.25
N SER A 5 2.99 3.32 30.81
CA SER A 5 1.98 3.20 29.75
C SER A 5 0.63 3.78 30.19
N ASN A 6 0.21 3.51 31.42
CA ASN A 6 -1.01 4.07 32.01
C ASN A 6 -0.93 5.59 32.18
N ALA A 7 0.20 6.12 32.65
CA ALA A 7 0.40 7.57 32.76
C ALA A 7 0.31 8.28 31.40
N LEU A 8 0.87 7.67 30.35
CA LEU A 8 0.79 8.18 28.98
C LEU A 8 -0.63 8.14 28.42
N ALA A 9 -1.37 7.05 28.66
CA ALA A 9 -2.77 6.93 28.24
C ALA A 9 -3.67 7.94 28.96
N MET A 10 -3.46 8.15 30.26
CA MET A 10 -4.19 9.15 31.04
C MET A 10 -3.88 10.58 30.56
N SER A 11 -2.61 10.89 30.29
CA SER A 11 -2.20 12.17 29.71
C SER A 11 -2.82 12.42 28.34
N GLN A 12 -2.89 11.40 27.49
CA GLN A 12 -3.58 11.49 26.19
C GLN A 12 -5.08 11.79 26.35
N SER A 13 -5.76 11.08 27.25
CA SER A 13 -7.18 11.31 27.53
C SER A 13 -7.44 12.73 28.06
N VAL A 14 -6.61 13.23 28.98
CA VAL A 14 -6.72 14.59 29.52
C VAL A 14 -6.49 15.63 28.42
N MET A 15 -5.48 15.45 27.57
CA MET A 15 -5.22 16.33 26.44
C MET A 15 -6.37 16.35 25.43
N GLU A 16 -7.07 15.23 25.22
CA GLU A 16 -8.24 15.18 24.33
C GLU A 16 -9.43 15.91 24.92
N LYS A 17 -9.70 15.72 26.22
CA LYS A 17 -10.76 16.44 26.93
C LYS A 17 -10.53 17.95 26.92
N MET A 18 -9.30 18.39 27.19
CA MET A 18 -8.94 19.81 27.15
C MET A 18 -9.19 20.46 25.79
N LYS A 19 -8.87 19.76 24.68
CA LYS A 19 -9.15 20.30 23.33
C LYS A 19 -10.63 20.41 23.05
N LYS A 20 -11.43 19.41 23.46
CA LYS A 20 -12.88 19.47 23.28
C LYS A 20 -13.46 20.68 24.02
N LEU A 21 -12.94 20.97 25.21
CA LEU A 21 -13.31 22.18 25.96
C LEU A 21 -12.87 23.47 25.25
N GLU A 22 -11.65 23.54 24.71
CA GLU A 22 -11.18 24.70 23.96
C GLU A 22 -12.03 24.98 22.70
N ILE A 23 -12.32 23.94 21.91
CA ILE A 23 -13.17 24.03 20.72
C ILE A 23 -14.58 24.48 21.11
N SER A 24 -15.17 23.88 22.15
CA SER A 24 -16.49 24.26 22.64
C SER A 24 -16.53 25.73 23.08
N LYS A 25 -15.50 26.18 23.81
CA LYS A 25 -15.43 27.55 24.31
C LYS A 25 -15.29 28.56 23.16
N ASN A 26 -14.42 28.29 22.18
CA ASN A 26 -14.24 29.15 21.01
C ASN A 26 -15.53 29.27 20.19
N TYR A 27 -16.21 28.15 20.01
CA TYR A 27 -17.50 28.11 19.34
C TYR A 27 -18.58 28.90 20.11
N ASP A 28 -18.67 28.71 21.43
CA ASP A 28 -19.64 29.43 22.25
C ASP A 28 -19.42 30.95 22.19
N VAL A 29 -18.16 31.42 22.19
CA VAL A 29 -17.84 32.84 22.00
C VAL A 29 -18.36 33.36 20.66
N GLN A 30 -18.09 32.66 19.55
CA GLN A 30 -18.59 33.06 18.23
C GLN A 30 -20.13 33.03 18.15
N LYS A 31 -20.75 32.06 18.80
CA LYS A 31 -22.21 31.95 18.90
C LYS A 31 -22.81 33.15 19.65
N PHE A 32 -22.22 33.55 20.78
CA PHE A 32 -22.66 34.73 21.53
C PHE A 32 -22.43 36.03 20.77
N GLU A 33 -21.29 36.19 20.08
CA GLU A 33 -21.03 37.35 19.22
C GLU A 33 -22.06 37.48 18.09
N THR A 34 -22.49 36.34 17.52
CA THR A 34 -23.52 36.31 16.48
C THR A 34 -24.90 36.65 17.03
N LEU A 35 -25.24 36.13 18.21
CA LEU A 35 -26.49 36.44 18.91
C LEU A 35 -26.65 37.94 19.20
N LEU A 36 -25.57 38.61 19.62
CA LEU A 36 -25.58 40.05 19.90
C LEU A 36 -25.83 40.92 18.65
N ARG A 37 -25.55 40.40 17.46
CA ARG A 37 -25.73 41.10 16.18
C ARG A 37 -27.05 40.77 15.50
N LEU A 38 -27.79 39.78 15.99
CA LEU A 38 -29.03 39.31 15.39
C LEU A 38 -30.25 40.14 15.85
N PRO A 39 -31.22 40.39 14.97
CA PRO A 39 -32.51 40.95 15.37
C PRO A 39 -33.21 40.00 16.36
N ALA A 40 -33.85 40.56 17.40
CA ALA A 40 -34.52 39.78 18.44
C ALA A 40 -35.55 38.74 17.90
N ARG A 41 -36.11 38.99 16.72
CA ARG A 41 -37.08 38.10 16.04
C ARG A 41 -36.42 36.81 15.51
N ASP A 42 -35.14 36.86 15.19
CA ASP A 42 -34.40 35.76 14.56
C ASP A 42 -33.58 34.94 15.56
N VAL A 43 -33.46 35.42 16.80
CA VAL A 43 -32.68 34.77 17.88
C VAL A 43 -33.18 33.35 18.15
N ASN A 44 -34.49 33.14 18.24
CA ASN A 44 -35.06 31.82 18.53
C ASN A 44 -34.79 30.82 17.40
N ALA A 45 -34.95 31.25 16.14
CA ALA A 45 -34.67 30.42 14.98
C ALA A 45 -33.18 30.08 14.85
N PHE A 46 -32.29 31.02 15.21
CA PHE A 46 -30.86 30.78 15.26
C PHE A 46 -30.50 29.77 16.36
N MET A 47 -31.03 29.94 17.58
CA MET A 47 -30.76 29.02 18.69
C MET A 47 -31.22 27.58 18.41
N GLU A 48 -32.35 27.40 17.73
CA GLU A 48 -32.85 26.09 17.34
C GLU A 48 -31.94 25.41 16.30
N LYS A 49 -31.38 26.18 15.35
CA LYS A 49 -30.40 25.68 14.37
C LYS A 49 -29.07 25.33 15.04
N GLU A 50 -28.57 26.17 15.94
CA GLU A 50 -27.33 25.93 16.66
C GLU A 50 -27.42 24.70 17.60
N GLY A 51 -28.61 24.39 18.13
CA GLY A 51 -28.84 23.20 18.96
C GLY A 51 -28.74 21.87 18.19
N LYS A 52 -28.94 21.88 16.87
CA LYS A 52 -28.92 20.69 16.00
C LYS A 52 -27.53 20.41 15.40
N LYS A 53 -26.54 21.29 15.60
CA LYS A 53 -25.20 21.16 15.03
C LYS A 53 -24.36 20.07 15.71
N THR A 54 -23.63 19.31 14.89
CA THR A 54 -22.70 18.24 15.31
C THR A 54 -21.37 18.80 15.84
N GLU A 55 -20.57 18.01 16.58
CA GLU A 55 -19.25 18.45 17.10
C GLU A 55 -18.33 18.96 15.97
N ASP A 56 -18.39 18.37 14.78
CA ASP A 56 -17.56 18.79 13.64
C ASP A 56 -18.01 20.13 13.03
N GLU A 57 -19.31 20.43 13.08
CA GLU A 57 -19.86 21.73 12.65
C GLU A 57 -19.63 22.84 13.67
N LYS A 58 -19.32 22.48 14.92
CA LYS A 58 -18.91 23.41 15.98
C LYS A 58 -17.42 23.77 15.90
N MET A 59 -16.62 23.03 15.12
CA MET A 59 -15.21 23.38 14.93
C MET A 59 -15.08 24.62 14.05
N THR A 60 -14.40 25.64 14.59
CA THR A 60 -14.05 26.84 13.84
C THR A 60 -12.98 26.52 12.78
N ASP A 61 -12.83 27.38 11.77
CA ASP A 61 -11.81 27.21 10.73
C ASP A 61 -10.38 27.20 11.30
N THR A 62 -10.16 27.95 12.38
CA THR A 62 -8.91 27.92 13.15
C THR A 62 -8.68 26.58 13.83
N ASP A 63 -9.72 25.99 14.44
CA ASP A 63 -9.61 24.68 15.09
C ASP A 63 -9.33 23.57 14.06
N LYS A 64 -9.98 23.63 12.90
CA LYS A 64 -9.72 22.72 11.77
C LYS A 64 -8.27 22.82 11.29
N ARG A 65 -7.75 24.05 11.13
CA ARG A 65 -6.35 24.27 10.73
C ARG A 65 -5.37 23.71 11.77
N VAL A 66 -5.63 23.92 13.05
CA VAL A 66 -4.79 23.39 14.14
C VAL A 66 -4.82 21.85 14.16
N LYS A 67 -5.99 21.23 13.96
CA LYS A 67 -6.14 19.78 13.86
C LYS A 67 -5.30 19.21 12.71
N ASN A 68 -5.39 19.81 11.52
CA ASN A 68 -4.64 19.38 10.34
C ASN A 68 -3.12 19.46 10.57
N ILE A 69 -2.61 20.58 11.10
CA ILE A 69 -1.18 20.74 11.40
C ILE A 69 -0.70 19.65 12.38
N ARG A 70 -1.53 19.29 13.36
CA ARG A 70 -1.18 18.25 14.33
C ARG A 70 -1.15 16.87 13.71
N GLU A 71 -2.10 16.56 12.83
CA GLU A 71 -2.13 15.29 12.09
C GLU A 71 -0.92 15.17 11.16
N GLU A 72 -0.57 16.24 10.45
CA GLU A 72 0.65 16.29 9.62
C GLU A 72 1.92 16.06 10.44
N ARG A 73 2.03 16.67 11.64
CA ARG A 73 3.17 16.45 12.54
C ARG A 73 3.25 14.99 12.99
N LYS A 74 2.11 14.38 13.33
CA LYS A 74 2.03 12.95 13.70
C LYS A 74 2.45 12.05 12.54
N ASP A 75 1.93 12.30 11.35
CA ASP A 75 2.26 11.51 10.16
C ASP A 75 3.75 11.65 9.79
N ARG A 76 4.30 12.87 9.86
CA ARG A 76 5.73 13.10 9.66
C ARG A 76 6.59 12.33 10.67
N ALA A 77 6.22 12.36 11.95
CA ALA A 77 6.92 11.60 12.98
C ALA A 77 6.84 10.08 12.71
N ALA A 78 5.66 9.57 12.35
CA ALA A 78 5.46 8.17 11.99
C ALA A 78 6.33 7.76 10.79
N ARG A 79 6.41 8.57 9.74
CA ARG A 79 7.28 8.32 8.58
C ARG A 79 8.76 8.26 8.95
N THR A 80 9.23 9.17 9.81
CA THR A 80 10.61 9.16 10.30
C THR A 80 10.92 7.88 11.08
N LEU A 81 10.03 7.47 11.99
CA LEU A 81 10.17 6.22 12.75
C LEU A 81 10.16 5.01 11.81
N GLN A 82 9.24 4.95 10.87
CA GLN A 82 9.18 3.88 9.87
C GLN A 82 10.47 3.80 9.05
N LYS A 83 11.02 4.93 8.61
CA LYS A 83 12.30 4.98 7.88
C LYS A 83 13.45 4.45 8.73
N TYR A 84 13.48 4.82 10.01
CA TYR A 84 14.49 4.33 10.95
C TYR A 84 14.40 2.81 11.16
N PHE A 85 13.21 2.27 11.44
CA PHE A 85 13.03 0.83 11.61
C PHE A 85 13.31 0.03 10.34
N ARG A 86 12.94 0.56 9.16
CA ARG A 86 13.31 -0.05 7.88
C ARG A 86 14.82 -0.12 7.70
N LYS A 87 15.55 0.93 8.09
CA LYS A 87 17.01 0.96 8.04
C LYS A 87 17.62 -0.08 8.97
N ILE A 88 17.19 -0.14 10.24
CA ILE A 88 17.64 -1.16 11.19
C ILE A 88 17.41 -2.57 10.64
N ARG A 89 16.22 -2.85 10.09
CA ARG A 89 15.91 -4.17 9.53
C ARG A 89 16.86 -4.53 8.39
N VAL A 90 17.04 -3.62 7.44
CA VAL A 90 17.93 -3.84 6.29
C VAL A 90 19.39 -4.01 6.72
N ASP A 91 19.85 -3.22 7.69
CA ASP A 91 21.23 -3.31 8.18
C ASP A 91 21.44 -4.62 8.97
N GLY A 92 20.47 -5.05 9.77
CA GLY A 92 20.48 -6.37 10.41
C GLY A 92 20.50 -7.53 9.40
N GLU A 93 19.68 -7.47 8.35
CA GLU A 93 19.70 -8.46 7.26
C GLU A 93 21.07 -8.50 6.56
N LYS A 94 21.67 -7.33 6.27
CA LYS A 94 23.01 -7.23 5.69
C LYS A 94 24.07 -7.85 6.59
N GLU A 95 23.98 -7.66 7.89
CA GLU A 95 24.93 -8.21 8.86
C GLU A 95 24.81 -9.73 8.97
N VAL A 96 23.58 -10.26 8.94
CA VAL A 96 23.34 -11.71 8.86
C VAL A 96 23.91 -12.29 7.56
N ILE A 97 23.72 -11.61 6.42
CA ILE A 97 24.30 -12.06 5.14
C ILE A 97 25.83 -11.99 5.18
N ARG A 98 26.40 -10.88 5.69
CA ARG A 98 27.84 -10.68 5.81
C ARG A 98 28.48 -11.76 6.69
N SER A 99 27.90 -12.06 7.85
CA SER A 99 28.38 -13.11 8.76
C SER A 99 28.29 -14.52 8.16
N ARG A 100 27.29 -14.79 7.30
CA ARG A 100 27.23 -16.04 6.53
C ARG A 100 28.31 -16.11 5.45
N ILE A 101 28.57 -15.01 4.75
CA ILE A 101 29.59 -14.92 3.70
C ILE A 101 31.00 -15.06 4.29
N THR A 102 31.28 -14.47 5.44
CA THR A 102 32.59 -14.54 6.09
C THR A 102 32.94 -15.94 6.60
N LYS A 103 31.95 -16.80 6.87
CA LYS A 103 32.18 -18.23 7.18
C LYS A 103 32.75 -19.02 6.01
N ILE A 104 32.57 -18.55 4.77
CA ILE A 104 33.11 -19.18 3.57
C ILE A 104 34.50 -18.61 3.30
N SER A 105 35.49 -19.50 3.16
CA SER A 105 36.87 -19.09 2.86
C SER A 105 36.94 -18.25 1.59
N ALA A 106 37.85 -17.27 1.54
CA ALA A 106 37.95 -16.34 0.41
C ALA A 106 38.16 -17.06 -0.94
N LYS A 107 38.99 -18.11 -0.96
CA LYS A 107 39.22 -18.94 -2.15
C LYS A 107 37.94 -19.63 -2.64
N LYS A 108 37.15 -20.19 -1.73
CA LYS A 108 35.89 -20.86 -2.06
C LYS A 108 34.80 -19.88 -2.50
N ARG A 109 34.81 -18.64 -1.97
CA ARG A 109 33.93 -17.56 -2.44
C ARG A 109 34.19 -17.19 -3.89
N VAL A 110 35.46 -17.03 -4.29
CA VAL A 110 35.83 -16.72 -5.68
C VAL A 110 35.42 -17.86 -6.63
N GLN A 111 35.63 -19.11 -6.24
CA GLN A 111 35.20 -20.27 -7.03
C GLN A 111 33.67 -20.34 -7.22
N LEU A 112 32.89 -20.08 -6.16
CA LEU A 112 31.43 -20.05 -6.26
C LEU A 112 30.94 -18.90 -7.15
N LEU A 113 31.58 -17.74 -7.09
CA LEU A 113 31.27 -16.62 -7.99
C LEU A 113 31.58 -16.98 -9.45
N GLU A 114 32.68 -17.69 -9.71
CA GLU A 114 33.03 -18.16 -11.05
C GLU A 114 32.02 -19.20 -11.58
N GLN A 115 31.56 -20.12 -10.74
CA GLN A 115 30.52 -21.09 -11.09
C GLN A 115 29.16 -20.42 -11.36
N ILE A 116 28.79 -19.41 -10.58
CA ILE A 116 27.58 -18.62 -10.81
C ILE A 116 27.71 -17.85 -12.13
N ARG A 117 28.87 -17.24 -12.40
CA ARG A 117 29.17 -16.55 -13.66
C ARG A 117 29.01 -17.49 -14.87
N GLN A 118 29.58 -18.70 -14.79
CA GLN A 118 29.45 -19.71 -15.84
C GLN A 118 27.99 -20.13 -16.07
N LYS A 119 27.19 -20.26 -15.00
CA LYS A 119 25.76 -20.58 -15.10
C LYS A 119 24.88 -19.44 -15.63
N MET A 120 25.33 -18.20 -15.48
CA MET A 120 24.63 -17.00 -15.97
C MET A 120 24.98 -16.67 -17.43
N GLY A 121 25.93 -17.39 -18.06
CA GLY A 121 26.25 -17.24 -19.48
C GLY A 121 27.07 -16.00 -19.86
N GLU A 122 27.62 -15.26 -18.89
CA GLU A 122 28.37 -14.03 -19.15
C GLU A 122 29.85 -14.31 -19.48
N GLN A 123 30.24 -14.12 -20.74
CA GLN A 123 31.62 -14.31 -21.23
C GLN A 123 32.61 -13.18 -20.84
N GLN A 124 32.16 -12.06 -20.26
CA GLN A 124 33.08 -10.96 -19.92
C GLN A 124 33.75 -11.13 -18.55
N PRO A 125 35.06 -10.81 -18.41
CA PRO A 125 35.75 -10.86 -17.13
C PRO A 125 35.14 -9.85 -16.15
N ILE A 126 34.99 -10.25 -14.88
CA ILE A 126 34.41 -9.42 -13.82
C ILE A 126 35.28 -8.17 -13.58
N ARG A 127 35.07 -7.11 -14.35
CA ARG A 127 35.53 -5.76 -14.02
C ARG A 127 34.53 -5.17 -13.04
N ARG A 128 34.94 -5.07 -11.76
CA ARG A 128 34.28 -4.36 -10.65
C ARG A 128 32.85 -3.88 -10.96
N PHE A 129 31.85 -4.75 -10.78
CA PHE A 129 30.46 -4.29 -10.75
C PHE A 129 30.28 -3.32 -9.58
N GLY A 130 29.88 -2.09 -9.88
CA GLY A 130 29.34 -1.19 -8.85
C GLY A 130 28.11 -1.87 -8.24
N ALA A 131 27.97 -1.81 -6.91
CA ALA A 131 26.92 -2.50 -6.15
C ALA A 131 25.50 -2.29 -6.73
N TYR A 132 25.27 -1.21 -7.47
CA TYR A 132 24.03 -0.87 -8.14
C TYR A 132 23.57 -1.91 -9.17
N GLN A 133 24.46 -2.44 -10.01
CA GLN A 133 24.10 -3.39 -11.09
C GLN A 133 23.71 -4.77 -10.53
N VAL A 134 24.34 -5.18 -9.44
CA VAL A 134 23.99 -6.41 -8.69
C VAL A 134 22.61 -6.26 -8.04
N ILE A 135 22.29 -5.08 -7.52
CA ILE A 135 20.97 -4.79 -6.94
C ILE A 135 19.89 -4.86 -8.03
N THR A 136 20.10 -4.24 -9.20
CA THR A 136 19.11 -4.26 -10.30
C THR A 136 18.86 -5.68 -10.81
N ALA A 137 19.90 -6.51 -10.97
CA ALA A 137 19.74 -7.90 -11.38
C ALA A 137 19.00 -8.75 -10.33
N VAL A 138 19.30 -8.56 -9.04
CA VAL A 138 18.60 -9.23 -7.93
C VAL A 138 17.16 -8.76 -7.80
N GLU A 139 16.87 -7.48 -8.03
CA GLU A 139 15.51 -6.93 -8.02
C GLU A 139 14.68 -7.42 -9.19
N LEU A 140 15.25 -7.53 -10.40
CA LEU A 140 14.60 -8.15 -11.55
C LEU A 140 14.26 -9.64 -11.29
N HIS A 141 15.17 -10.37 -10.65
CA HIS A 141 14.95 -11.78 -10.29
C HIS A 141 13.92 -11.95 -9.17
N LYS A 142 13.95 -11.07 -8.15
CA LYS A 142 12.94 -11.03 -7.08
C LYS A 142 11.58 -10.57 -7.58
N GLY A 143 11.52 -9.66 -8.55
CA GLY A 143 10.28 -9.22 -9.19
C GLY A 143 9.61 -10.38 -9.94
N LYS A 144 10.40 -11.15 -10.70
CA LYS A 144 9.91 -12.38 -11.38
C LYS A 144 9.44 -13.46 -10.39
N GLN A 145 10.19 -13.68 -9.30
CA GLN A 145 9.76 -14.62 -8.24
C GLN A 145 8.55 -14.13 -7.45
N LYS A 146 8.42 -12.82 -7.19
CA LYS A 146 7.22 -12.24 -6.56
C LYS A 146 6.01 -12.37 -7.47
N PHE A 147 6.15 -12.12 -8.78
CA PHE A 147 5.07 -12.34 -9.74
C PHE A 147 4.64 -13.81 -9.79
N GLN A 148 5.59 -14.75 -9.80
CA GLN A 148 5.28 -16.17 -9.71
C GLN A 148 4.61 -16.54 -8.37
N ASN A 149 5.11 -16.04 -7.23
CA ASN A 149 4.55 -16.34 -5.92
C ASN A 149 3.20 -15.68 -5.67
N GLU A 150 2.97 -14.46 -6.17
CA GLU A 150 1.67 -13.77 -6.09
C GLU A 150 0.65 -14.38 -7.05
N TRP A 151 1.08 -14.82 -8.24
CA TRP A 151 0.22 -15.57 -9.17
C TRP A 151 -0.16 -16.94 -8.60
N LEU A 152 0.82 -17.69 -8.06
CA LEU A 152 0.59 -18.95 -7.36
C LEU A 152 -0.25 -18.76 -6.08
N ALA A 153 -0.06 -17.67 -5.34
CA ALA A 153 -0.86 -17.36 -4.14
C ALA A 153 -2.29 -16.95 -4.51
N LYS A 154 -2.50 -16.16 -5.56
CA LYS A 154 -3.84 -15.84 -6.09
C LYS A 154 -4.54 -17.11 -6.57
N MET A 155 -3.85 -17.96 -7.33
CA MET A 155 -4.38 -19.28 -7.72
C MET A 155 -4.72 -20.15 -6.50
N ALA A 156 -3.88 -20.18 -5.48
CA ALA A 156 -4.10 -20.98 -4.28
C ALA A 156 -5.24 -20.45 -3.39
N VAL A 157 -5.46 -19.13 -3.35
CA VAL A 157 -6.60 -18.52 -2.65
C VAL A 157 -7.90 -18.79 -3.40
N ASP A 158 -7.92 -18.68 -4.73
CA ASP A 158 -9.08 -19.01 -5.55
C ASP A 158 -9.43 -20.50 -5.42
N LEU A 159 -8.45 -21.41 -5.51
CA LEU A 159 -8.65 -22.85 -5.28
C LEU A 159 -9.24 -23.16 -3.89
N LYS A 160 -8.72 -22.53 -2.82
CA LYS A 160 -9.19 -22.77 -1.44
C LYS A 160 -10.55 -22.13 -1.14
N PHE A 161 -10.93 -21.05 -1.82
CA PHE A 161 -12.24 -20.44 -1.70
C PHE A 161 -13.32 -21.29 -2.37
N HIS A 162 -12.99 -21.93 -3.50
CA HIS A 162 -13.89 -22.83 -4.21
C HIS A 162 -14.04 -24.20 -3.52
N ASP A 163 -12.99 -24.75 -2.91
CA ASP A 163 -13.04 -26.04 -2.20
C ASP A 163 -13.97 -26.04 -0.98
N LYS A 164 -14.09 -24.91 -0.27
CA LYS A 164 -14.86 -24.86 0.99
C LYS A 164 -16.38 -24.73 0.82
N ASN A 165 -16.85 -24.24 -0.33
CA ASN A 165 -18.27 -23.95 -0.55
C ASN A 165 -18.95 -24.87 -1.58
N LEU A 166 -18.21 -25.61 -2.42
CA LEU A 166 -18.76 -26.42 -3.50
C LEU A 166 -18.61 -27.94 -3.31
N SER A 167 -17.84 -28.40 -2.32
CA SER A 167 -17.51 -29.82 -2.11
C SER A 167 -18.45 -30.59 -1.18
N ARG A 168 -19.58 -30.01 -0.76
CA ARG A 168 -20.57 -30.74 0.06
C ARG A 168 -21.42 -31.64 -0.83
N PRO A 169 -21.45 -32.97 -0.60
CA PRO A 169 -22.16 -33.95 -1.44
C PRO A 169 -23.65 -33.66 -1.65
N ASN A 170 -24.28 -32.92 -0.73
CA ASN A 170 -25.72 -32.63 -0.72
C ASN A 170 -26.07 -31.20 -1.15
N SER A 171 -25.13 -30.44 -1.74
CA SER A 171 -25.41 -29.07 -2.19
C SER A 171 -26.03 -29.06 -3.60
N PRO A 172 -27.10 -28.27 -3.85
CA PRO A 172 -27.74 -28.15 -5.17
C PRO A 172 -26.80 -27.70 -6.30
N THR A 173 -25.63 -27.16 -5.96
CA THR A 173 -24.62 -26.62 -6.87
C THR A 173 -23.46 -27.58 -7.15
N HIS A 174 -23.48 -28.80 -6.63
CA HIS A 174 -22.39 -29.78 -6.83
C HIS A 174 -22.17 -30.14 -8.31
N PHE A 175 -23.24 -30.18 -9.11
CA PHE A 175 -23.13 -30.43 -10.56
C PHE A 175 -22.40 -29.30 -11.30
N LEU A 176 -22.47 -28.06 -10.80
CA LEU A 176 -21.71 -26.94 -11.36
C LEU A 176 -20.24 -27.01 -10.94
N ALA A 177 -19.93 -27.57 -9.76
CA ALA A 177 -18.56 -27.68 -9.24
C ALA A 177 -17.61 -28.42 -10.19
N SER A 178 -18.08 -29.44 -10.91
CA SER A 178 -17.26 -30.20 -11.86
C SER A 178 -16.97 -29.46 -13.17
N SER A 179 -17.84 -28.54 -13.57
CA SER A 179 -17.71 -27.77 -14.83
C SER A 179 -17.02 -26.42 -14.64
N ILE A 180 -16.98 -25.88 -13.41
CA ILE A 180 -16.32 -24.60 -13.08
C ILE A 180 -14.83 -24.53 -13.48
N PRO A 181 -13.98 -25.55 -13.24
CA PRO A 181 -12.58 -25.49 -13.67
C PRO A 181 -12.41 -25.36 -15.19
N ALA A 182 -13.28 -26.01 -15.97
CA ALA A 182 -13.27 -25.92 -17.43
C ALA A 182 -13.72 -24.53 -17.90
N LEU A 183 -14.78 -23.99 -17.29
CA LEU A 183 -15.29 -22.64 -17.61
C LEU A 183 -14.31 -21.53 -17.23
N ILE A 184 -13.55 -21.69 -16.14
CA ILE A 184 -12.48 -20.75 -15.75
C ILE A 184 -11.35 -20.77 -16.77
N ARG A 185 -10.93 -21.95 -17.25
CA ARG A 185 -9.92 -22.06 -18.32
C ARG A 185 -10.41 -21.40 -19.59
N GLN A 186 -11.63 -21.70 -20.02
CA GLN A 186 -12.22 -21.12 -21.22
C GLN A 186 -12.34 -19.59 -21.13
N LYS A 187 -12.71 -19.05 -19.96
CA LYS A 187 -12.75 -17.60 -19.71
C LYS A 187 -11.36 -16.96 -19.74
N ALA A 188 -10.34 -17.64 -19.22
CA ALA A 188 -8.96 -17.17 -19.27
C ALA A 188 -8.40 -17.18 -20.70
N GLU A 189 -8.71 -18.23 -21.47
CA GLU A 189 -8.36 -18.35 -22.89
C GLU A 189 -9.02 -17.25 -23.74
N MET A 190 -10.31 -16.98 -23.53
CA MET A 190 -11.01 -15.89 -24.22
C MET A 190 -10.39 -14.52 -23.92
N LYS A 191 -10.12 -14.21 -22.64
CA LYS A 191 -9.47 -12.94 -22.26
C LYS A 191 -8.05 -12.81 -22.84
N HIS A 192 -7.34 -13.92 -22.96
CA HIS A 192 -6.02 -13.93 -23.58
C HIS A 192 -6.13 -13.68 -25.09
N ALA A 193 -7.09 -14.30 -25.78
CA ALA A 193 -7.35 -14.08 -27.20
C ALA A 193 -7.76 -12.63 -27.50
N GLU A 194 -8.67 -12.05 -26.70
CA GLU A 194 -9.07 -10.64 -26.81
C GLU A 194 -7.87 -9.69 -26.66
N LYS A 195 -7.00 -9.94 -25.66
CA LYS A 195 -5.77 -9.15 -25.49
C LYS A 195 -4.77 -9.31 -26.62
N MET A 196 -4.62 -10.50 -27.17
CA MET A 196 -3.75 -10.72 -28.34
C MET A 196 -4.28 -9.97 -29.55
N GLN A 197 -5.60 -9.98 -29.76
CA GLN A 197 -6.23 -9.25 -30.86
C GLN A 197 -6.11 -7.72 -30.69
N GLU A 198 -6.19 -7.21 -29.45
CA GLU A 198 -5.94 -5.80 -29.14
C GLU A 198 -4.49 -5.39 -29.46
N ILE A 199 -3.52 -6.27 -29.15
CA ILE A 199 -2.11 -6.07 -29.50
C ILE A 199 -1.93 -6.10 -31.03
N ASP A 200 -2.52 -7.07 -31.72
CA ASP A 200 -2.43 -7.19 -33.18
C ASP A 200 -3.04 -5.96 -33.88
N ASN A 201 -4.18 -5.46 -33.39
CA ASN A 201 -4.79 -4.22 -33.88
C ASN A 201 -3.88 -3.02 -33.65
N SER A 202 -3.26 -2.90 -32.46
CA SER A 202 -2.30 -1.82 -32.18
C SER A 202 -1.05 -1.92 -33.07
N VAL A 203 -0.59 -3.13 -33.39
CA VAL A 203 0.54 -3.34 -34.32
C VAL A 203 0.15 -2.95 -35.74
N MET A 204 -1.07 -3.29 -36.18
CA MET A 204 -1.59 -2.89 -37.49
C MET A 204 -1.78 -1.38 -37.61
N ASP A 205 -2.25 -0.71 -36.56
CA ASP A 205 -2.38 0.75 -36.52
C ASP A 205 -1.02 1.45 -36.61
N ILE A 206 0.00 0.93 -35.91
CA ILE A 206 1.38 1.42 -36.01
C ILE A 206 1.92 1.21 -37.43
N TYR A 207 1.70 0.05 -38.03
CA TYR A 207 2.18 -0.27 -39.37
C TYR A 207 1.50 0.57 -40.47
N CYS A 208 0.18 0.75 -40.39
CA CYS A 208 -0.60 1.60 -41.29
C CYS A 208 -0.27 3.09 -41.13
N GLY A 209 0.02 3.54 -39.90
CA GLY A 209 0.55 4.88 -39.64
C GLY A 209 1.92 5.10 -40.28
N TYR A 210 2.81 4.11 -40.15
CA TYR A 210 4.14 4.14 -40.76
C TYR A 210 4.11 4.18 -42.29
N GLN A 211 3.10 3.58 -42.93
CA GLN A 211 2.94 3.67 -44.39
C GLN A 211 2.49 5.07 -44.86
N LYS A 212 1.64 5.77 -44.09
CA LYS A 212 1.18 7.12 -44.44
C LYS A 212 2.31 8.15 -44.35
N ASP A 213 3.19 8.01 -43.36
CA ASP A 213 4.33 8.93 -43.17
C ASP A 213 5.46 8.75 -44.20
N ASN A 214 5.51 7.61 -44.91
CA ASN A 214 6.49 7.33 -45.97
C ASN A 214 5.96 7.58 -47.40
N LEU A 215 4.74 8.12 -47.54
CA LEU A 215 4.09 8.43 -48.83
C LEU A 215 4.11 9.93 -49.18
N HIS A 216 4.92 10.73 -48.47
CA HIS A 216 5.19 12.14 -48.76
C HIS A 216 6.68 12.37 -49.06
#